data_AF-A0A7K1B1T1-F1
#
_entry.id   AF-A0A7K1B1T1-F1
#
_cell.length_a   1.000
_cell.length_b   1.000
_cell.length_c   1.000
_cell.angle_alpha   90.00
_cell.angle_beta   90.00
_cell.angle_gamma   90.00
#
_symmetry.space_group_name_H-M   'P 1'
#
loop_
_entity.id
_entity.type
_entity.pdbx_description
1 polymer ?
#
loop_
_entity_poly.entity_id
_entity_poly.type
_entity_poly.pdbx_seq_one_letter_code
_entity_poly.pdbx_strand_id
1 'polypeptide(L)'
;MPATPDQGHVEKLILLSVSGLSPTDLKNAALAKIGVPADALEETMAEVHRRIILAGDASRAVERGKAVVRFEDIYRRALQGQDNRTALRAQAELVKLMRLDAPTETPAHAADDESSLELAAVREHLEPLRLGPKGYPVSELARLAAAAIAAAKRR
;
A
#
# COMPACT_ATOMS: atom_id res chain seq x y z
N MET A 1 2.16 7.78 28.45
CA MET A 1 2.86 6.78 27.63
C MET A 1 1.78 5.86 27.08
N PRO A 2 1.43 5.90 25.78
CA PRO A 2 0.48 4.95 25.24
C PRO A 2 1.07 3.55 25.41
N ALA A 3 0.29 2.66 26.01
CA ALA A 3 0.71 1.30 26.30
C ALA A 3 0.84 0.56 24.98
N THR A 4 2.05 0.07 24.67
CA THR A 4 2.28 -0.79 23.50
C THR A 4 1.26 -1.93 23.51
N PRO A 5 0.49 -2.12 22.43
CA PRO A 5 -0.57 -3.12 22.40
C PRO A 5 0.04 -4.51 22.59
N ASP A 6 -0.55 -5.28 23.52
CA ASP A 6 -0.13 -6.64 23.82
C ASP A 6 -0.32 -7.52 22.58
N GLN A 7 0.77 -8.11 22.10
CA GLN A 7 0.80 -8.92 20.88
C GLN A 7 -0.16 -10.12 20.98
N GLY A 8 -0.33 -10.71 22.18
CA GLY A 8 -1.24 -11.83 22.39
C GLY A 8 -2.72 -11.45 22.27
N HIS A 9 -3.08 -10.20 22.54
CA HIS A 9 -4.43 -9.67 22.35
C HIS A 9 -4.71 -9.35 20.88
N VAL A 10 -3.72 -8.78 20.18
CA VAL A 10 -3.81 -8.47 18.75
C VAL A 10 -4.05 -9.73 17.93
N GLU A 11 -3.33 -10.83 18.18
CA GLU A 11 -3.48 -12.09 17.44
C GLU A 11 -4.88 -12.71 17.61
N LYS A 12 -5.41 -12.73 18.84
CA LYS A 12 -6.76 -13.23 19.12
C LYS A 12 -7.84 -12.39 18.44
N LEU A 13 -7.67 -11.07 18.42
CA LEU A 13 -8.59 -10.16 17.74
C LEU A 13 -8.55 -10.30 16.22
N ILE A 14 -7.38 -10.51 15.63
CA ILE A 14 -7.25 -10.82 14.20
C ILE A 14 -8.03 -12.09 13.87
N LEU A 15 -7.89 -13.15 14.66
CA LEU A 15 -8.61 -14.41 14.44
C LEU A 15 -10.14 -14.21 14.47
N LEU A 16 -10.64 -13.45 15.44
CA LEU A 16 -12.06 -13.12 15.54
C LEU A 16 -12.53 -12.24 14.36
N SER A 17 -11.70 -11.33 13.89
CA SER A 17 -12.02 -10.46 12.75
C SER A 17 -12.14 -11.27 11.45
N VAL A 18 -11.21 -12.20 11.22
CA VAL A 18 -11.25 -13.09 10.05
C VAL A 18 -12.43 -14.07 10.13
N SER A 19 -12.88 -14.44 11.33
CA SER A 19 -14.06 -15.30 11.52
C SER A 19 -15.41 -14.62 11.21
N GLY A 20 -15.41 -13.32 10.88
CA GLY A 20 -16.59 -12.61 10.41
C GLY A 20 -17.40 -11.89 11.50
N LEU A 21 -16.81 -11.61 12.66
CA LEU A 21 -17.46 -10.77 13.67
C LEU A 21 -17.62 -9.32 13.17
N SER A 22 -18.75 -8.71 13.50
CA SER A 22 -18.98 -7.29 13.22
C SER A 22 -18.01 -6.40 14.02
N PRO A 23 -17.64 -5.20 13.54
CA PRO A 23 -16.74 -4.31 14.26
C PRO A 23 -17.19 -3.97 15.69
N THR A 24 -18.51 -3.86 15.88
CA THR A 24 -19.16 -3.65 17.19
C THR A 24 -18.98 -4.86 18.12
N ASP A 25 -19.19 -6.07 17.61
CA ASP A 25 -19.02 -7.29 18.41
C ASP A 25 -17.54 -7.56 18.73
N LEU A 26 -16.64 -7.11 17.85
CA LEU A 26 -15.21 -7.24 18.03
C LEU A 26 -14.70 -6.34 19.17
N LYS A 27 -15.18 -5.09 19.25
CA LYS A 27 -14.91 -4.20 20.39
C LYS A 27 -15.46 -4.78 21.69
N ASN A 28 -16.68 -5.34 21.66
CA ASN A 28 -17.28 -6.00 22.82
C ASN A 28 -16.46 -7.24 23.26
N ALA A 29 -15.98 -8.05 22.31
CA ALA A 29 -15.12 -9.20 22.60
C ALA A 29 -13.73 -8.79 23.11
N ALA A 30 -13.17 -7.70 22.61
CA ALA A 30 -11.90 -7.14 23.07
C ALA A 30 -11.95 -6.77 24.56
N LEU A 31 -13.02 -6.08 24.97
CA LEU A 31 -13.23 -5.65 26.35
C LEU A 31 -13.63 -6.83 27.25
N ALA A 32 -14.61 -7.64 26.84
CA ALA A 32 -15.24 -8.63 27.72
C ALA A 32 -14.52 -9.98 27.79
N LYS A 33 -13.89 -10.43 26.70
CA LYS A 33 -13.29 -11.78 26.60
C LYS A 33 -11.77 -11.78 26.57
N ILE A 34 -11.18 -10.75 25.98
CA ILE A 34 -9.72 -10.66 25.79
C ILE A 34 -9.08 -9.81 26.89
N GLY A 35 -9.83 -8.87 27.49
CA GLY A 35 -9.35 -8.06 28.59
C GLY A 35 -8.48 -6.89 28.15
N VAL A 36 -8.69 -6.37 26.93
CA VAL A 36 -8.02 -5.16 26.46
C VAL A 36 -8.54 -3.97 27.27
N PRO A 37 -7.68 -3.13 27.88
CA PRO A 37 -8.13 -1.95 28.60
C PRO A 37 -8.76 -0.94 27.64
N ALA A 38 -9.84 -0.28 28.08
CA ALA A 38 -10.62 0.66 27.24
C ALA A 38 -9.73 1.75 26.63
N ASP A 39 -8.73 2.21 27.39
CA ASP A 39 -7.79 3.26 27.01
C ASP A 39 -6.87 2.85 25.83
N ALA A 40 -6.62 1.54 25.67
CA ALA A 40 -5.76 0.99 24.61
C ALA A 40 -6.57 0.29 23.48
N LEU A 41 -7.90 0.28 23.58
CA LEU A 41 -8.75 -0.46 22.65
C LEU A 41 -8.63 0.05 21.23
N GLU A 42 -8.76 1.36 21.01
CA GLU A 42 -8.72 1.95 19.67
C GLU A 42 -7.34 1.76 19.01
N GLU A 43 -6.25 1.89 19.77
CA GLU A 43 -4.90 1.66 19.27
C GLU A 43 -4.67 0.18 18.91
N THR A 44 -5.16 -0.73 19.74
CA THR A 44 -5.09 -2.18 19.46
C THR A 44 -5.91 -2.56 18.23
N MET A 45 -7.11 -1.99 18.06
CA MET A 45 -7.96 -2.22 16.89
C MET A 45 -7.36 -1.65 15.60
N ALA A 46 -6.74 -0.47 15.67
CA ALA A 46 -6.03 0.13 14.55
C ALA A 46 -4.86 -0.77 14.09
N GLU A 47 -4.11 -1.34 15.03
CA GLU A 47 -3.02 -2.27 14.73
C GLU A 47 -3.54 -3.60 14.13
N VAL A 48 -4.66 -4.14 14.62
CA VAL A 48 -5.34 -5.31 14.03
C VAL A 48 -5.71 -5.04 12.57
N HIS A 49 -6.36 -3.90 12.29
CA HIS A 49 -6.73 -3.52 10.93
C HIS A 49 -5.51 -3.34 10.03
N ARG A 50 -4.47 -2.67 10.51
CA ARG A 50 -3.21 -2.49 9.78
C ARG A 50 -2.60 -3.84 9.38
N ARG A 51 -2.53 -4.81 10.30
CA ARG A 51 -1.98 -6.14 10.01
C ARG A 51 -2.82 -6.93 9.01
N ILE A 52 -4.15 -6.85 9.09
CA ILE A 52 -5.04 -7.50 8.12
C ILE A 52 -4.84 -6.91 6.72
N ILE A 53 -4.73 -5.59 6.60
CA ILE A 53 -4.47 -4.92 5.32
C ILE A 53 -3.12 -5.36 4.75
N LEU A 54 -2.06 -5.33 5.57
CA LEU A 54 -0.73 -5.76 5.16
C LEU A 54 -0.71 -7.23 4.70
N ALA A 55 -1.40 -8.11 5.41
CA ALA A 55 -1.54 -9.51 5.01
C ALA A 55 -2.33 -9.66 3.69
N GLY A 56 -3.38 -8.86 3.50
CA GLY A 56 -4.15 -8.79 2.26
C GLY A 56 -3.30 -8.33 1.08
N ASP A 57 -2.46 -7.32 1.25
CA ASP A 57 -1.57 -6.79 0.22
C ASP A 57 -0.46 -7.79 -0.14
N ALA A 58 0.13 -8.46 0.85
CA ALA A 58 1.10 -9.52 0.62
C ALA A 58 0.50 -10.67 -0.19
N SER A 59 -0.74 -11.08 0.12
CA SER A 59 -1.47 -12.11 -0.63
C SER A 59 -1.72 -11.68 -2.08
N ARG A 60 -2.17 -10.43 -2.31
CA ARG A 60 -2.37 -9.88 -3.65
C ARG A 60 -1.08 -9.84 -4.47
N ALA A 61 0.05 -9.51 -3.86
CA ALA A 61 1.34 -9.50 -4.53
C ALA A 61 1.77 -10.92 -4.96
N VAL A 62 1.57 -11.91 -4.09
CA VAL A 62 1.86 -13.32 -4.39
C VAL A 62 0.96 -13.84 -5.52
N GLU A 63 -0.34 -13.58 -5.47
CA GLU A 63 -1.27 -13.98 -6.53
C GLU A 63 -0.97 -13.29 -7.87
N ARG A 64 -0.54 -12.02 -7.83
CA ARG A 64 -0.05 -11.31 -9.02
C ARG A 64 1.19 -11.98 -9.59
N GLY A 65 2.17 -12.35 -8.75
CA GLY A 65 3.36 -13.07 -9.18
C GLY A 65 3.04 -14.41 -9.85
N LYS A 66 2.11 -15.19 -9.26
CA LYS A 66 1.62 -16.44 -9.87
C LYS A 66 0.97 -16.21 -11.23
N ALA A 67 0.17 -15.15 -11.36
CA ALA A 67 -0.47 -14.79 -12.62
C ALA A 67 0.56 -14.43 -13.70
N VAL A 68 1.62 -13.68 -13.35
CA VAL A 68 2.72 -13.34 -14.27
C VAL A 68 3.37 -14.62 -14.80
N VAL A 69 3.82 -15.51 -13.92
CA VAL A 69 4.46 -16.78 -14.32
C VAL A 69 3.55 -17.60 -15.25
N ARG A 70 2.25 -17.68 -14.92
CA ARG A 70 1.27 -18.39 -15.76
C ARG A 70 1.17 -17.79 -17.16
N PHE A 71 1.08 -16.47 -17.29
CA PHE A 71 0.97 -15.84 -18.61
C PHE A 71 2.27 -15.88 -19.41
N GLU A 72 3.44 -15.81 -18.76
CA GLU A 72 4.73 -16.06 -19.41
C GLU A 72 4.81 -17.47 -20.00
N ASP A 73 4.35 -18.47 -19.26
CA ASP A 73 4.30 -19.85 -19.74
C ASP A 73 3.34 -20.02 -20.93
N ILE A 74 2.15 -19.37 -20.89
CA ILE A 74 1.20 -19.37 -22.02
C ILE A 74 1.82 -18.71 -23.24
N TYR A 75 2.47 -17.55 -23.05
CA TYR A 75 3.16 -16.84 -24.12
C TYR A 75 4.26 -17.70 -24.76
N ARG A 76 5.12 -18.33 -23.95
CA ARG A 76 6.20 -19.20 -24.41
C ARG A 76 5.68 -20.38 -25.22
N ARG A 77 4.62 -21.06 -24.74
CA ARG A 77 3.99 -22.18 -25.45
C ARG A 77 3.33 -21.74 -26.76
N ALA A 78 2.65 -20.59 -26.75
CA ALA A 78 2.00 -20.04 -27.93
C ALA A 78 3.01 -19.67 -29.02
N LEU A 79 4.15 -19.08 -28.66
CA LEU A 79 5.24 -18.81 -29.61
C LEU A 79 5.84 -20.08 -30.19
N GLN A 80 6.08 -21.11 -29.37
CA GLN A 80 6.57 -22.41 -29.85
C GLN A 80 5.59 -23.08 -30.83
N GLY A 81 4.29 -22.93 -30.58
CA GLY A 81 3.23 -23.42 -31.46
C GLY A 81 2.88 -22.48 -32.62
N GLN A 82 3.59 -21.36 -32.80
CA GLN A 82 3.30 -20.31 -33.79
C GLN A 82 1.88 -19.71 -33.70
N ASP A 83 1.21 -19.84 -32.55
CA ASP A 83 -0.06 -19.20 -32.28
C ASP A 83 0.15 -17.75 -31.83
N ASN A 84 0.39 -16.89 -32.81
CA ASN A 84 0.64 -15.47 -32.59
C ASN A 84 -0.55 -14.76 -31.94
N ARG A 85 -1.78 -15.24 -32.14
CA ARG A 85 -2.98 -14.62 -31.55
C ARG A 85 -3.02 -14.85 -30.05
N THR A 86 -2.75 -16.06 -29.61
CA THR A 86 -2.68 -16.39 -28.18
C THR A 86 -1.47 -15.75 -27.52
N ALA A 87 -0.32 -15.69 -28.21
CA ALA A 87 0.85 -14.98 -27.73
C ALA A 87 0.58 -13.49 -27.48
N LEU A 88 -0.03 -12.79 -28.45
CA LEU A 88 -0.38 -11.37 -28.30
C LEU A 88 -1.38 -11.12 -27.15
N ARG A 89 -2.36 -12.02 -26.96
CA ARG A 89 -3.30 -11.93 -25.84
C ARG A 89 -2.62 -12.12 -24.48
N ALA A 90 -1.75 -13.12 -24.36
CA ALA A 90 -0.99 -13.35 -23.13
C ALA A 90 -0.07 -12.16 -22.81
N GLN A 91 0.55 -11.57 -23.84
CA GLN A 91 1.38 -10.38 -23.70
C GLN A 91 0.57 -9.15 -23.25
N ALA A 92 -0.62 -8.92 -23.79
CA ALA A 92 -1.48 -7.81 -23.37
C ALA A 92 -1.93 -7.95 -21.90
N GLU A 93 -2.28 -9.16 -21.46
CA GLU A 93 -2.64 -9.41 -20.07
C GLU A 93 -1.43 -9.26 -19.11
N LEU A 94 -0.23 -9.64 -19.53
CA LEU A 94 1.00 -9.38 -18.77
C LEU A 94 1.24 -7.88 -18.56
N VAL A 95 1.14 -7.11 -19.64
CA VAL A 95 1.30 -5.64 -19.61
C VAL A 95 0.27 -5.00 -18.68
N LYS A 96 -0.98 -5.46 -18.71
CA LYS A 96 -2.04 -5.04 -17.79
C LYS A 96 -1.76 -5.39 -16.33
N LEU A 97 -1.33 -6.63 -16.05
CA LEU A 97 -0.98 -7.09 -14.70
C LEU A 97 0.20 -6.32 -14.11
N MET A 98 1.18 -5.97 -14.95
CA MET A 98 2.33 -5.18 -14.58
C MET A 98 2.05 -3.67 -14.55
N ARG A 99 0.85 -3.25 -14.97
CA ARG A 99 0.46 -1.83 -15.10
C ARG A 99 1.43 -1.02 -15.98
N LEU A 100 2.06 -1.68 -16.96
CA LEU A 100 2.99 -1.01 -17.89
C LEU A 100 2.28 -0.05 -18.85
N ASP A 101 0.99 -0.29 -19.13
CA ASP A 101 0.11 0.57 -19.93
C ASP A 101 -0.81 1.46 -19.08
N ALA A 102 -0.72 1.38 -17.75
CA ALA A 102 -1.50 2.28 -16.92
C ALA A 102 -0.87 3.68 -17.02
N PRO A 103 -1.61 4.74 -17.39
CA PRO A 103 -1.21 6.07 -16.94
C PRO A 103 -1.04 5.95 -15.43
N THR A 104 0.03 6.53 -14.86
CA THR A 104 0.26 6.53 -13.42
C THR A 104 -0.98 7.07 -12.73
N GLU A 105 -1.92 6.20 -12.37
CA GLU A 105 -3.10 6.55 -11.61
C GLU A 105 -2.57 6.87 -10.23
N THR A 106 -2.39 8.18 -9.99
CA THR A 106 -2.42 8.73 -8.64
C THR A 106 -3.59 8.06 -7.94
N PRO A 107 -3.35 7.35 -6.81
CA PRO A 107 -4.38 6.54 -6.20
C PRO A 107 -5.57 7.43 -5.88
N ALA A 108 -6.68 7.17 -6.57
CA ALA A 108 -8.00 7.69 -6.23
C ALA A 108 -8.51 6.95 -4.98
N HIS A 109 -7.75 7.02 -3.90
CA HIS A 109 -8.38 7.09 -2.60
C HIS A 109 -8.79 8.54 -2.41
N ALA A 110 -10.00 8.75 -1.91
CA ALA A 110 -10.51 10.04 -1.48
C ALA A 110 -9.41 10.75 -0.67
N ALA A 111 -8.64 11.59 -1.34
CA ALA A 111 -7.80 12.57 -0.71
C ALA A 111 -8.78 13.65 -0.32
N ASP A 112 -9.20 13.59 0.94
CA ASP A 112 -9.80 14.73 1.62
C ASP A 112 -9.11 16.02 1.16
N ASP A 113 -9.88 17.09 0.94
CA ASP A 113 -9.38 18.39 0.46
C ASP A 113 -8.12 18.86 1.23
N GLU A 114 -7.94 18.39 2.47
CA GLU A 114 -6.78 18.56 3.32
C GLU A 114 -5.46 18.03 2.72
N SER A 115 -5.43 16.83 2.12
CA SER A 115 -4.22 16.29 1.48
C SER A 115 -3.81 17.06 0.21
N SER A 116 -4.80 17.61 -0.51
CA SER A 116 -4.54 18.47 -1.68
C SER A 116 -3.95 19.82 -1.26
N LEU A 117 -4.47 20.41 -0.18
CA LEU A 117 -3.95 21.63 0.43
C LEU A 117 -2.54 21.42 1.01
N GLU A 118 -2.29 20.31 1.68
CA GLU A 118 -0.97 19.95 2.20
C GLU A 118 0.06 19.80 1.06
N LEU A 119 -0.29 19.11 -0.03
CA LEU A 119 0.59 18.95 -1.18
C LEU A 119 0.87 20.30 -1.89
N ALA A 120 -0.11 21.21 -1.91
CA ALA A 120 0.07 22.57 -2.41
C ALA A 120 1.03 23.38 -1.53
N ALA A 121 0.87 23.32 -0.20
CA ALA A 121 1.75 23.98 0.77
C ALA A 121 3.19 23.43 0.69
N VAL A 122 3.35 22.11 0.59
CA VAL A 122 4.67 21.47 0.41
C VAL A 122 5.32 21.94 -0.89
N ARG A 123 4.55 22.06 -1.98
CA ARG A 123 5.08 22.58 -3.25
C ARG A 123 5.54 24.03 -3.12
N GLU A 124 4.77 24.89 -2.45
CA GLU A 124 5.13 26.28 -2.22
C GLU A 124 6.45 26.43 -1.44
N HIS A 125 6.72 25.52 -0.49
CA HIS A 125 7.98 25.52 0.24
C HIS A 125 9.16 24.93 -0.54
N LEU A 126 8.92 23.97 -1.44
CA LEU A 126 9.98 23.29 -2.19
C LEU A 126 10.37 23.99 -3.50
N GLU A 127 9.45 24.69 -4.17
CA GLU A 127 9.74 25.40 -5.43
C GLU A 127 10.80 26.52 -5.31
N PRO A 128 10.83 27.34 -4.24
CA PRO A 128 11.85 28.36 -4.04
C PRO A 128 13.27 27.80 -3.93
N LEU A 129 13.43 26.54 -3.52
CA LEU A 129 14.74 25.89 -3.38
C LEU A 129 15.37 25.54 -4.73
N ARG A 130 14.64 25.69 -5.85
CA ARG A 130 15.11 25.47 -7.24
C ARG A 130 15.83 24.13 -7.41
N LEU A 131 15.38 23.10 -6.69
CA LEU A 131 15.98 21.76 -6.70
C LEU A 131 15.74 21.02 -8.01
N GLY A 132 14.74 21.44 -8.80
CA GLY A 132 14.43 20.88 -10.11
C GLY A 132 13.71 21.90 -11.01
N PRO A 133 13.39 21.54 -12.26
CA PRO A 133 12.67 22.40 -13.19
C PRO A 133 11.24 22.69 -12.73
N LYS A 134 10.68 23.83 -13.18
CA LYS A 134 9.32 24.25 -12.79
C LYS A 134 8.28 23.20 -13.19
N GLY A 135 7.41 22.81 -12.27
CA GLY A 135 6.39 21.79 -12.50
C GLY A 135 6.85 20.34 -12.29
N TYR A 136 8.03 20.10 -11.72
CA TYR A 136 8.46 18.74 -11.35
C TYR A 136 7.50 18.09 -10.32
N PRO A 137 7.41 16.75 -10.28
CA PRO A 137 6.63 16.04 -9.27
C PRO A 137 7.10 16.39 -7.84
N VAL A 138 6.16 16.61 -6.92
CA VAL A 138 6.46 16.99 -5.52
C VAL A 138 7.32 15.92 -4.83
N SER A 139 7.07 14.64 -5.12
CA SER A 139 7.86 13.51 -4.61
C SER A 139 9.33 13.60 -5.02
N GLU A 140 9.63 13.99 -6.26
CA GLU A 140 11.00 14.17 -6.73
C GLU A 140 11.65 15.41 -6.12
N LEU A 141 10.91 16.51 -5.97
CA LEU A 141 11.41 17.69 -5.25
C LEU A 141 11.77 17.36 -3.80
N ALA A 142 10.94 16.58 -3.10
CA ALA A 142 11.18 16.12 -1.74
C ALA A 142 12.39 15.18 -1.66
N ARG A 143 12.56 14.27 -2.63
CA ARG A 143 13.73 13.38 -2.71
C ARG A 143 15.02 14.17 -2.89
N LEU A 144 15.03 15.18 -3.75
CA LEU A 144 16.18 16.05 -3.98
C LEU A 144 16.51 16.91 -2.75
N ALA A 145 15.49 17.42 -2.06
CA ALA A 145 15.67 18.13 -0.80
C ALA A 145 16.30 17.25 0.28
N ALA A 146 15.79 16.03 0.44
CA ALA A 146 16.34 15.05 1.39
C ALA A 146 17.79 14.67 1.06
N ALA A 147 18.11 14.49 -0.23
CA ALA A 147 19.47 14.23 -0.67
C ALA A 147 20.42 15.40 -0.37
N ALA A 148 19.98 16.65 -0.57
CA ALA A 148 20.77 17.84 -0.26
C ALA A 148 21.04 17.97 1.24
N ILE A 149 20.03 17.74 2.10
CA ILE A 149 20.19 17.75 3.57
C ILE A 149 21.13 16.63 4.02
N ALA A 150 20.99 15.43 3.47
CA ALA A 150 21.86 14.30 3.79
C ALA A 150 23.32 14.55 3.37
N ALA A 151 23.55 15.22 2.24
CA ALA A 151 24.87 15.64 1.80
C ALA A 151 25.46 16.74 2.70
N ALA A 152 24.65 17.71 3.14
CA ALA A 152 25.07 18.76 4.06
C ALA A 152 25.45 18.21 5.45
N LYS A 153 24.75 17.19 5.95
CA LYS A 153 25.03 16.55 7.25
C LYS A 153 26.31 15.70 7.26
N ARG A 154 26.82 15.32 6.08
CA ARG A 154 28.07 14.56 5.93
C ARG A 154 29.31 15.43 5.78
N ARG A 155 29.15 16.75 5.66
CA ARG A 155 30.23 17.74 5.69
C ARG A 155 30.36 18.31 7.10
#